data_AF-A0A2V8P5B5-F1
#
_entry.id   AF-A0A2V8P5B5-F1
#
_cell.length_a   1.000
_cell.length_b   1.000
_cell.length_c   1.000
_cell.angle_alpha   90.00
_cell.angle_beta   90.00
_cell.angle_gamma   90.00
#
_symmetry.space_group_name_H-M   'P 1'
#
loop_
_entity.id
_entity.type
_entity.pdbx_description
1 polymer ?
#
loop_
_entity_poly.entity_id
_entity_poly.type
_entity_poly.pdbx_seq_one_letter_code
_entity_poly.pdbx_strand_id
1 'polypeptide(L)'
;MKNSFFSIGFLLVLLAASGCRKASAPSQGPLPVNVVTVVEKEVNEWDEFTGRLDPVESVEIRPRVSGYITEIHFEAGAIVKKGDLLYVIDPRP
;
A
#
# COMPACT_ATOMS: atom_id res chain seq x y z
N MET A 1 -11.54 27.66 92.10
CA MET A 1 -12.07 26.99 90.88
C MET A 1 -11.91 27.94 89.68
N LYS A 2 -10.70 28.17 89.15
CA LYS A 2 -10.48 29.22 88.12
C LYS A 2 -9.43 28.88 87.04
N ASN A 3 -8.94 27.65 87.05
CA ASN A 3 -7.78 27.17 86.30
C ASN A 3 -8.10 25.97 85.37
N SER A 4 -9.35 25.50 85.33
CA SER A 4 -9.78 24.41 84.44
C SER A 4 -10.16 24.90 83.02
N PHE A 5 -10.72 26.11 82.89
CA PHE A 5 -11.09 26.68 81.58
C PHE A 5 -9.90 27.09 80.70
N PHE A 6 -8.75 27.44 81.31
CA PHE A 6 -7.54 27.83 80.58
C PHE A 6 -6.85 26.63 79.91
N SER A 7 -6.97 25.43 80.51
CA SER A 7 -6.35 24.21 79.99
C SER A 7 -7.04 23.68 78.71
N ILE A 8 -8.36 23.84 78.62
CA ILE A 8 -9.15 23.42 77.45
C ILE A 8 -8.83 24.30 76.23
N GLY A 9 -8.70 25.61 76.44
CA GLY A 9 -8.30 26.53 75.36
C GLY A 9 -6.91 26.22 74.81
N PHE A 10 -5.95 25.90 75.68
CA PHE A 10 -4.59 25.54 75.27
C PHE A 10 -4.53 24.21 74.51
N LEU A 11 -5.33 23.22 74.92
CA LEU A 11 -5.41 21.92 74.24
C LEU A 11 -6.05 22.04 72.84
N LEU A 12 -7.04 22.91 72.69
CA LEU A 12 -7.71 23.17 71.39
C LEU A 12 -6.80 23.90 70.40
N VAL A 13 -5.95 24.81 70.90
CA VAL A 13 -4.94 25.50 70.08
C VAL A 13 -3.83 24.54 69.64
N LEU A 14 -3.40 23.61 70.50
CA LEU A 14 -2.42 22.57 70.15
C LEU A 14 -2.95 21.56 69.11
N LEU A 15 -4.25 21.23 69.16
CA LEU A 15 -4.90 20.39 68.15
C LEU A 15 -5.02 21.11 66.81
N ALA A 16 -5.35 22.40 66.80
CA ALA A 16 -5.45 23.21 65.57
C ALA A 16 -4.08 23.43 64.89
N ALA A 17 -3.00 23.52 65.66
CA ALA A 17 -1.65 23.70 65.14
C ALA A 17 -1.06 22.44 64.46
N SER A 18 -1.63 21.26 64.70
CA SER A 18 -1.10 19.99 64.17
C SER A 18 -1.58 19.64 62.76
N GLY A 19 -2.55 20.38 62.20
CA GLY A 19 -3.18 20.07 60.91
C GLY A 19 -2.56 20.71 59.67
N CYS A 20 -1.69 21.71 59.81
CA CYS A 20 -1.13 22.42 58.66
C CYS A 20 0.23 21.83 58.25
N ARG A 21 0.20 20.73 57.49
CA ARG A 21 1.36 20.25 56.73
C ARG A 21 1.09 20.39 55.24
N LYS A 22 1.84 21.27 54.58
CA LYS A 22 1.85 21.39 53.11
C LYS A 22 2.60 20.18 52.54
N ALA A 23 1.87 19.18 52.07
CA ALA A 23 2.45 18.06 51.36
C ALA A 23 2.97 18.56 50.01
N SER A 24 4.26 18.39 49.73
CA SER A 24 4.81 18.60 48.39
C SER A 24 4.20 17.53 47.47
N ALA A 25 3.56 17.95 46.39
CA ALA A 25 3.12 17.03 45.35
C ALA A 25 4.35 16.28 44.80
N PRO A 26 4.26 14.96 44.56
CA PRO A 26 5.35 14.24 43.94
C PRO A 26 5.61 14.81 42.55
N SER A 27 6.87 15.08 42.23
CA SER A 27 7.29 15.52 40.90
C SER A 27 6.89 14.45 39.89
N GLN A 28 5.95 14.75 39.00
CA GLN A 28 5.61 13.85 37.91
C GLN A 28 6.77 13.86 36.92
N GLY A 29 7.43 12.70 36.77
CA GLY A 29 8.48 12.52 35.78
C GLY A 29 7.94 12.69 34.36
N PRO A 30 8.83 12.90 33.37
CA PRO A 30 8.43 13.00 31.98
C PRO A 30 7.64 11.76 31.54
N LEU A 31 6.56 12.00 30.80
CA LEU A 31 5.71 10.94 30.26
C LEU A 31 6.53 10.10 29.27
N PRO A 32 6.49 8.77 29.37
CA PRO A 32 7.18 7.92 28.40
C PRO A 32 6.54 8.09 27.03
N VAL A 33 7.36 8.27 26.01
CA VAL A 33 6.94 8.41 24.60
C VAL A 33 7.65 7.38 23.74
N ASN A 34 6.96 6.89 22.72
CA ASN A 34 7.55 6.00 21.72
C ASN A 34 8.17 6.84 20.61
N VAL A 35 9.42 6.54 20.27
CA VAL A 35 10.14 7.19 19.18
C VAL A 35 10.63 6.15 18.19
N VAL A 36 10.74 6.55 16.93
CA VAL A 36 11.34 5.76 15.85
C VAL A 36 12.30 6.63 15.05
N THR A 37 13.39 6.04 14.57
CA THR A 37 14.36 6.72 13.72
C THR A 37 13.86 6.74 12.27
N VAL A 38 13.82 7.91 11.65
CA VAL A 38 13.42 8.07 10.24
C VAL A 38 14.56 7.59 9.34
N VAL A 39 14.22 6.81 8.31
CA VAL A 39 15.16 6.37 7.27
C VAL A 39 14.71 6.95 5.94
N GLU A 40 15.60 7.68 5.27
CA GLU A 40 15.38 8.17 3.92
C GLU A 40 15.60 7.04 2.91
N LYS A 41 14.63 6.83 2.03
CA LYS A 41 14.71 5.87 0.94
C LYS A 41 14.09 6.49 -0.30
N GLU A 42 14.68 6.18 -1.44
CA GLU A 42 14.11 6.49 -2.73
C GLU A 42 12.81 5.69 -2.91
N VAL A 43 11.73 6.40 -3.28
CA VAL A 43 10.43 5.82 -3.58
C VAL A 43 10.15 6.05 -5.05
N ASN A 44 9.96 4.96 -5.79
CA ASN A 44 9.54 5.03 -7.18
C ASN A 44 8.02 4.95 -7.24
N GLU A 45 7.40 6.00 -7.79
CA GLU A 45 5.98 6.01 -8.11
C GLU A 45 5.80 5.40 -9.51
N TRP A 46 4.89 4.42 -9.59
CA TRP A 46 4.57 3.74 -10.84
C TRP A 46 3.09 3.91 -11.13
N ASP A 47 2.80 4.24 -12.37
CA ASP A 47 1.44 4.22 -12.90
C ASP A 47 1.22 2.92 -13.68
N GLU A 48 0.07 2.28 -13.45
CA GLU A 48 -0.30 1.06 -14.13
C GLU A 48 -1.38 1.35 -15.19
N PHE A 49 -1.10 0.97 -16.43
CA PHE A 49 -2.02 1.14 -17.55
C PHE A 49 -2.21 -0.17 -18.28
N THR A 50 -3.43 -0.44 -18.70
CA THR A 50 -3.73 -1.55 -19.60
C THR A 50 -3.48 -1.13 -21.05
N GLY A 51 -2.85 -2.02 -21.81
CA GLY A 51 -2.54 -1.79 -23.21
C GLY A 51 -2.67 -3.07 -24.02
N ARG A 52 -2.83 -2.91 -25.33
CA ARG A 52 -2.80 -4.00 -26.30
C ARG A 52 -1.66 -3.74 -27.29
N LEU A 53 -1.00 -4.82 -27.69
CA LEU A 53 0.01 -4.77 -28.74
C LEU A 53 -0.66 -5.14 -30.07
N ASP A 54 -0.44 -4.30 -31.07
CA ASP A 54 -0.85 -4.56 -32.45
C ASP A 54 0.38 -4.58 -33.36
N PRO A 55 0.39 -5.42 -34.40
CA PRO A 55 1.49 -5.48 -35.35
C PRO A 55 1.59 -4.17 -36.15
N VAL A 56 2.81 -3.74 -36.46
CA VAL A 56 3.06 -2.55 -37.31
C VAL A 56 2.49 -2.76 -38.72
N GLU A 57 2.65 -3.98 -39.25
CA GLU A 57 2.11 -4.39 -40.54
C GLU A 57 1.37 -5.71 -40.37
N SER A 58 0.15 -5.78 -40.92
CA SER A 58 -0.65 -7.01 -40.96
C SER A 58 -1.36 -7.10 -42.30
N VAL A 59 -1.36 -8.28 -42.89
CA VAL A 59 -2.05 -8.56 -44.15
C VAL A 59 -2.88 -9.82 -44.01
N GLU A 60 -4.14 -9.73 -44.42
CA GLU A 60 -5.02 -10.89 -44.54
C GLU A 60 -4.81 -11.51 -45.93
N ILE A 61 -4.39 -12.77 -45.98
CA ILE A 61 -4.21 -13.49 -47.23
C ILE A 61 -5.56 -14.03 -47.70
N ARG A 62 -6.05 -13.49 -48.83
CA ARG A 62 -7.31 -13.90 -49.44
C ARG A 62 -7.08 -14.57 -50.79
N PRO A 63 -7.78 -15.67 -51.11
CA PRO A 63 -7.70 -16.29 -52.41
C PRO A 63 -8.30 -15.37 -53.47
N ARG A 64 -7.68 -15.31 -54.66
CA ARG A 64 -8.16 -14.51 -55.80
C ARG A 64 -9.19 -15.22 -56.66
N VAL A 65 -9.36 -16.53 -56.45
CA VAL A 65 -10.24 -17.40 -57.21
C VAL A 65 -11.06 -18.24 -56.23
N SER A 66 -12.25 -18.66 -56.65
CA SER A 66 -13.05 -19.64 -55.93
C SER A 66 -12.49 -21.05 -56.12
N GLY A 67 -12.62 -21.90 -55.11
CA GLY A 67 -12.25 -23.30 -55.19
C GLY A 67 -12.01 -23.90 -53.81
N TYR A 68 -11.80 -25.21 -53.76
CA TYR A 68 -11.44 -25.92 -52.53
C TYR A 68 -9.91 -25.89 -52.33
N ILE A 69 -9.46 -25.75 -51.09
CA ILE A 69 -8.04 -25.89 -50.75
C ILE A 69 -7.67 -27.37 -50.85
N THR A 70 -6.68 -27.70 -51.67
CA THR A 70 -6.18 -29.08 -51.82
C THR A 70 -4.97 -29.35 -50.93
N GLU A 71 -4.09 -28.35 -50.76
CA GLU A 71 -2.83 -28.48 -50.02
C GLU A 71 -2.51 -27.21 -49.23
N ILE A 72 -1.84 -27.39 -48.09
CA ILE A 72 -1.29 -26.34 -47.22
C ILE A 72 0.21 -26.59 -47.10
N HIS A 73 1.04 -25.60 -47.45
CA HIS A 73 2.49 -25.74 -47.56
C HIS A 73 3.28 -25.05 -46.43
N PHE A 74 2.64 -24.78 -45.30
CA PHE A 74 3.29 -24.19 -44.14
C PHE A 74 2.67 -24.69 -42.84
N GLU A 75 3.42 -24.56 -41.75
CA GLU A 75 2.95 -24.86 -40.40
C GLU A 75 2.51 -23.56 -39.69
N ALA A 76 1.55 -23.66 -38.77
CA ALA A 76 1.07 -22.51 -38.03
C ALA A 76 2.20 -21.85 -37.23
N GLY A 77 2.38 -20.53 -37.41
CA GLY A 77 3.45 -19.77 -36.76
C GLY A 77 4.80 -19.80 -37.48
N ALA A 78 4.91 -20.52 -38.61
CA ALA A 78 6.13 -20.52 -39.40
C ALA A 78 6.42 -19.14 -40.03
N ILE A 79 7.70 -18.81 -40.17
CA ILE A 79 8.15 -17.62 -40.89
C ILE A 79 8.20 -17.96 -42.38
N VAL A 80 7.42 -17.22 -43.18
CA VAL A 80 7.35 -17.37 -44.64
C VAL A 80 7.88 -16.11 -45.33
N LYS A 81 8.41 -16.28 -46.53
CA LYS A 81 8.95 -15.20 -47.35
C LYS A 81 7.95 -14.83 -48.46
N LYS A 82 8.14 -13.63 -49.01
CA LYS A 82 7.36 -13.17 -50.15
C LYS A 82 7.56 -14.12 -51.34
N GLY A 83 6.45 -14.62 -51.86
CA GLY A 83 6.44 -15.52 -53.02
C GLY A 83 6.41 -17.00 -52.66
N ASP A 84 6.50 -17.36 -51.38
CA ASP A 84 6.37 -18.74 -50.95
C ASP A 84 4.94 -19.25 -51.24
N LEU A 85 4.86 -20.52 -51.66
CA LEU A 85 3.58 -21.20 -51.85
C LEU A 85 2.97 -21.49 -50.48
N LEU A 86 1.78 -20.95 -50.23
CA LEU A 86 1.07 -21.16 -48.96
C LEU A 86 -0.07 -22.17 -49.11
N TYR A 87 -0.84 -22.05 -50.19
CA TYR A 87 -2.04 -22.85 -50.45
C TYR A 87 -2.13 -23.23 -51.92
N VAL A 88 -2.65 -24.42 -52.20
CA VAL A 88 -3.06 -24.85 -53.54
C VAL A 88 -4.58 -24.92 -53.56
N ILE A 89 -5.19 -24.31 -54.59
CA ILE A 89 -6.64 -24.29 -54.80
C ILE A 89 -6.96 -25.19 -55.99
N ASP A 90 -7.97 -26.05 -55.87
CA ASP A 90 -8.41 -26.95 -56.95
C ASP A 90 -8.77 -26.11 -58.20
N PRO A 91 -8.11 -26.34 -59.35
CA PRO A 91 -8.35 -25.57 -60.56
C PRO A 91 -9.60 -26.01 -61.33
N ARG A 92 -10.31 -27.06 -60.91
CA ARG A 92 -11.52 -27.52 -61.60
C ARG A 92 -12.68 -26.54 -61.32
N PRO A 93 -13.28 -25.95 -62.38
CA PRO A 93 -14.31 -24.92 -62.26
C PRO A 93 -15.63 -25.43 -61.68
#